data_AF-A0A7V2SML1-F1
#
_entry.id   AF-A0A7V2SML1-F1
#
_cell.length_a   1.000
_cell.length_b   1.000
_cell.length_c   1.000
_cell.angle_alpha   90.00
_cell.angle_beta   90.00
_cell.angle_gamma   90.00
#
_symmetry.space_group_name_H-M   'P 1'
#
loop_
_entity.id
_entity.type
_entity.pdbx_description
1 polymer ?
#
loop_
_entity_poly.entity_id
_entity_poly.type
_entity_poly.pdbx_seq_one_letter_code
_entity_poly.pdbx_strand_id
1 'polypeptide(L)'
;MARSATITSGVLNLKLLAAKLVDTVLPAQCISCRQLTSEPGGLCFECWKQLSFIEHPLCERTGIPFAFDPGEGIVSARALAQPPVWTRA
;
A
#
# COMPACT_ATOMS: atom_id res chain seq x y z
N MET A 1 32.00 -35.94 -5.29
CA MET A 1 31.34 -34.74 -4.74
C MET A 1 31.44 -33.62 -5.78
N ALA A 2 30.46 -33.47 -6.67
CA ALA A 2 30.37 -32.35 -7.61
C ALA A 2 28.87 -32.12 -7.88
N ARG A 3 28.30 -31.02 -7.36
CA ARG A 3 26.91 -30.64 -7.61
C ARG A 3 26.91 -29.64 -8.77
N SER A 4 26.51 -30.11 -9.96
CA SER A 4 26.39 -29.31 -11.18
C SER A 4 25.40 -28.17 -11.02
N ALA A 5 25.84 -26.94 -11.31
CA ALA A 5 25.10 -25.69 -11.14
C ALA A 5 24.94 -24.93 -12.46
N THR A 6 24.36 -25.56 -13.50
CA THR A 6 24.34 -24.95 -14.85
C THR A 6 22.96 -24.80 -15.50
N ILE A 7 21.86 -25.21 -14.85
CA ILE A 7 20.51 -25.17 -15.45
C ILE A 7 19.73 -23.87 -15.12
N THR A 8 20.17 -23.06 -14.14
CA THR A 8 19.37 -21.92 -13.62
C THR A 8 19.64 -20.55 -14.28
N SER A 9 20.72 -20.39 -15.05
CA SER A 9 21.19 -19.06 -15.52
C SER A 9 20.32 -18.43 -16.64
N GLY A 10 19.86 -19.24 -17.60
CA GLY A 10 19.16 -18.72 -18.81
C GLY A 10 17.78 -18.12 -18.51
N VAL A 11 17.01 -18.75 -17.63
CA VAL A 11 15.66 -18.28 -17.25
C VAL A 11 15.72 -17.06 -16.34
N LEU A 12 16.79 -16.94 -15.54
CA LEU A 12 17.01 -15.80 -14.64
C LEU A 12 17.30 -14.52 -15.43
N ASN A 13 18.13 -14.62 -16.48
CA ASN A 13 18.46 -13.47 -17.33
C ASN A 13 17.26 -12.94 -18.12
N LEU A 14 16.39 -13.81 -18.66
CA LEU A 14 15.20 -13.37 -19.37
C LEU A 14 14.22 -12.61 -18.46
N LYS A 15 14.03 -13.10 -17.23
CA LYS A 15 13.18 -12.43 -16.23
C LYS A 15 13.76 -11.07 -15.82
N LEU A 16 15.08 -10.99 -15.62
CA LEU A 16 15.75 -9.72 -15.28
C LEU A 16 15.66 -8.70 -16.41
N LEU A 17 15.81 -9.13 -17.67
CA LEU A 17 15.65 -8.26 -18.83
C LEU A 17 14.21 -7.77 -18.99
N ALA A 18 13.23 -8.67 -18.81
CA ALA A 18 11.81 -8.31 -18.84
C ALA A 18 11.45 -7.32 -17.72
N ALA A 19 11.92 -7.55 -16.49
CA ALA A 19 11.70 -6.64 -15.37
C ALA A 19 12.29 -5.25 -15.65
N LYS A 20 13.55 -5.17 -16.13
CA LYS A 20 14.16 -3.88 -16.49
C LYS A 20 13.43 -3.14 -17.62
N LEU A 21 12.92 -3.86 -18.62
CA LEU A 21 12.11 -3.26 -19.68
C LEU A 21 10.82 -2.68 -19.12
N VAL A 22 10.15 -3.42 -18.23
CA VAL A 22 8.96 -2.93 -17.53
C VAL A 22 9.29 -1.70 -16.70
N ASP A 23 10.36 -1.70 -15.91
CA ASP A 23 10.77 -0.54 -15.11
C ASP A 23 11.13 0.69 -15.96
N THR A 24 11.54 0.48 -17.22
CA THR A 24 11.84 1.58 -18.16
C THR A 24 10.57 2.17 -18.76
N VAL A 25 9.59 1.33 -19.11
CA VAL A 25 8.31 1.75 -19.72
C VAL A 25 7.34 2.26 -18.64
N LEU A 26 7.37 1.65 -17.46
CA LEU A 26 6.53 1.90 -16.29
C LEU A 26 7.46 2.19 -15.10
N PRO A 27 8.05 3.39 -15.05
CA PRO A 27 8.93 3.74 -13.95
C PRO A 27 8.18 3.76 -12.63
N ALA A 28 8.92 3.55 -11.54
CA ALA A 28 8.41 3.68 -10.18
C ALA A 28 7.83 5.08 -9.97
N GLN A 29 6.58 5.12 -9.52
CA GLN A 29 5.80 6.33 -9.36
C GLN A 29 5.09 6.32 -8.02
N CYS A 30 4.91 7.51 -7.45
CA CYS A 30 4.16 7.75 -6.24
C CYS A 30 2.73 7.22 -6.39
N ILE A 31 2.26 6.43 -5.42
CA ILE A 31 0.91 5.83 -5.47
C ILE A 31 -0.23 6.87 -5.43
N SER A 32 0.07 8.09 -4.96
CA SER A 32 -0.90 9.17 -4.84
C SER A 32 -0.87 10.13 -6.04
N CYS A 33 0.29 10.73 -6.34
CA CYS A 33 0.40 11.79 -7.34
C CYS A 33 1.08 11.36 -8.66
N ARG A 34 1.57 10.12 -8.74
CA ARG A 34 2.34 9.59 -9.89
C ARG A 34 3.65 10.29 -10.22
N GLN A 35 4.21 11.10 -9.32
CA GLN A 35 5.58 11.62 -9.47
C GLN A 35 6.60 10.48 -9.38
N LEU A 36 7.70 10.57 -10.14
CA LEU A 36 8.78 9.57 -10.11
C LEU A 36 9.35 9.39 -8.70
N THR A 37 9.50 8.13 -8.28
CA THR A 37 10.07 7.73 -6.99
C THR A 37 11.23 6.78 -7.19
N SER A 38 12.06 6.60 -6.16
CA SER A 38 13.19 5.67 -6.20
C SER A 38 12.77 4.20 -6.18
N GLU A 39 11.65 3.90 -5.50
CA GLU A 39 11.12 2.54 -5.36
C GLU A 39 9.62 2.48 -5.66
N PRO A 40 9.13 1.35 -6.20
CA PRO A 40 7.72 1.10 -6.45
C PRO A 40 6.95 0.94 -5.12
N GLY A 41 5.67 1.33 -5.12
CA GLY A 41 4.82 1.24 -3.93
C GLY A 41 5.07 2.31 -2.87
N GLY A 42 5.95 3.27 -3.13
CA GLY A 42 6.26 4.39 -2.23
C GLY A 42 5.40 5.63 -2.46
N LEU A 43 5.58 6.60 -1.55
CA LEU A 43 5.11 7.98 -1.71
C LEU A 43 6.31 8.89 -1.96
N CYS A 44 6.11 9.96 -2.74
CA CYS A 44 7.11 11.02 -2.84
C CYS A 44 7.14 11.85 -1.54
N PHE A 45 8.20 12.63 -1.33
CA PHE A 45 8.39 13.46 -0.13
C PHE A 45 7.17 14.38 0.17
N GLU A 46 6.59 15.01 -0.85
CA GLU A 46 5.44 15.91 -0.65
C GLU A 46 4.17 15.16 -0.25
N CYS A 47 3.87 14.02 -0.88
CA CYS A 47 2.73 13.20 -0.48
C CYS A 47 2.94 12.56 0.90
N TRP A 48 4.18 12.17 1.21
CA TRP A 48 4.53 11.61 2.52
C TRP A 48 4.27 12.61 3.65
N LYS A 49 4.60 13.89 3.46
CA LYS A 49 4.33 14.96 4.44
C LYS A 49 2.84 15.20 4.70
N GLN A 50 1.97 14.84 3.75
CA GLN A 50 0.52 15.01 3.85
C GLN A 50 -0.17 13.76 4.40
N LEU A 51 0.56 12.66 4.58
CA LEU A 51 0.01 11.41 5.07
C LEU A 51 -0.46 11.59 6.52
N SER A 52 -1.74 11.28 6.75
CA SER A 52 -2.30 11.18 8.10
C SER A 52 -2.29 9.72 8.52
N PHE A 53 -1.72 9.42 9.68
CA PHE A 53 -1.72 8.08 10.23
C PHE A 53 -3.12 7.68 10.68
N ILE A 54 -3.47 6.41 10.48
CA ILE A 54 -4.73 5.84 10.95
C ILE A 54 -4.47 5.33 12.37
N GLU A 55 -4.69 6.20 13.36
CA GLU A 55 -4.49 5.92 14.77
C GLU A 55 -5.77 6.14 15.58
N HIS A 56 -5.80 5.62 16.82
CA HIS A 56 -6.96 5.77 17.69
C HIS A 56 -7.19 7.24 18.07
N PRO A 57 -8.45 7.66 18.24
CA PRO A 57 -9.68 6.86 18.25
C PRO A 57 -10.21 6.52 16.83
N LEU A 58 -10.43 5.23 16.55
CA LEU A 58 -10.98 4.73 15.27
C LEU A 58 -12.38 4.17 15.48
N CYS A 59 -13.24 4.33 14.48
CA CYS A 59 -14.50 3.58 14.46
C CYS A 59 -14.24 2.11 14.15
N GLU A 60 -14.47 1.20 15.10
CA GLU A 60 -14.25 -0.25 14.95
C GLU A 60 -14.98 -0.89 13.77
N ARG A 61 -16.12 -0.31 13.39
CA ARG A 61 -16.75 -0.62 12.12
C ARG A 61 -15.90 0.03 11.03
N THR A 62 -16.20 1.24 10.56
CA THR A 62 -15.61 1.80 9.32
C THR A 62 -14.08 1.91 9.21
N GLY A 63 -13.29 1.81 10.29
CA GLY A 63 -11.84 2.07 10.30
C GLY A 63 -11.46 3.55 10.14
N ILE A 64 -12.45 4.44 10.08
CA ILE A 64 -12.26 5.88 9.91
C ILE A 64 -11.95 6.51 11.29
N PRO A 65 -10.94 7.40 11.38
CA PRO A 65 -10.64 8.14 12.60
C PRO A 65 -11.80 9.03 13.06
N PHE A 66 -12.03 9.09 14.37
CA PHE A 66 -12.94 10.05 14.97
C PHE A 66 -12.27 11.43 15.10
N ALA A 67 -13.08 12.49 15.03
CA ALA A 67 -12.61 13.86 15.25
C ALA A 67 -12.29 14.14 16.74
N PHE A 68 -12.91 13.39 17.65
CA PHE A 68 -12.74 13.45 19.10
C PHE A 68 -13.04 12.06 19.66
N ASP A 69 -12.53 11.74 20.86
CA ASP A 69 -12.83 10.47 21.52
C ASP A 69 -14.34 10.37 21.85
N PRO A 70 -15.10 9.47 21.20
CA PRO A 70 -16.53 9.35 21.45
C PRO A 70 -16.84 8.50 22.69
N GLY A 71 -15.84 7.89 23.32
CA GLY A 71 -16.00 6.88 24.36
C GLY A 71 -16.09 5.46 23.81
N GLU A 72 -16.11 4.49 24.73
CA GLU A 72 -16.00 3.06 24.42
C GLU A 72 -17.25 2.52 23.68
N GLY A 73 -17.03 1.69 22.67
CA GLY A 73 -18.09 0.99 21.94
C GLY A 73 -18.91 1.85 20.96
N ILE A 74 -18.55 3.12 20.76
CA ILE A 74 -19.27 4.01 19.84
C ILE A 74 -18.85 3.77 18.39
N VAL A 75 -19.84 3.74 17.49
CA VAL A 75 -19.65 3.63 16.03
C VAL A 75 -19.92 4.97 15.36
N SER A 76 -19.19 5.26 14.27
CA SER A 76 -19.31 6.55 13.58
C SER A 76 -20.72 6.79 13.01
N ALA A 77 -21.13 8.06 12.93
CA ALA A 77 -22.40 8.45 12.32
C ALA A 77 -22.54 7.92 10.87
N ARG A 78 -21.43 7.85 10.14
CA ARG A 78 -21.36 7.24 8.80
C ARG A 78 -21.71 5.75 8.83
N ALA A 79 -21.19 5.00 9.80
CA ALA A 79 -21.48 3.58 9.98
C ALA A 79 -22.95 3.31 10.34
N LEU A 80 -23.62 4.26 10.99
CA LEU A 80 -25.04 4.19 11.33
C LEU A 80 -25.93 4.56 10.13
N ALA A 81 -25.60 5.66 9.44
CA ALA A 81 -26.38 6.16 8.31
C ALA A 81 -26.28 5.25 7.07
N GLN A 82 -25.11 4.66 6.84
CA GLN A 82 -24.83 3.78 5.71
C GLN A 82 -24.07 2.55 6.21
N PRO A 83 -24.77 1.56 6.80
CA PRO A 83 -24.13 0.40 7.39
C PRO A 83 -23.41 -0.43 6.31
N PRO A 84 -22.09 -0.67 6.45
CA PRO A 84 -21.37 -1.56 5.54
C PRO A 84 -21.83 -3.02 5.70
N VAL A 85 -21.56 -3.84 4.67
CA VAL A 85 -21.88 -5.29 4.65
C VAL A 85 -21.08 -6.13 5.65
N TRP A 86 -20.08 -5.53 6.29
CA TRP A 86 -19.14 -6.17 7.19
C TRP A 86 -19.28 -5.56 8.60
N THR A 87 -18.82 -6.30 9.61
CA THR A 87 -19.01 -5.97 11.02
C THR A 87 -17.79 -5.31 11.67
N ARG A 88 -16.58 -5.49 11.14
CA ARG A 88 -15.32 -4.83 11.56
C ARG A 88 -14.35 -4.67 10.38
N ALA A 89 -13.53 -3.61 10.40
CA ALA A 89 -12.49 -3.31 9.39
C ALA A 89 -11.21 -4.14 9.57
#